data_AF-A0A1V1P0I0-F1
#
_entry.id   AF-A0A1V1P0I0-F1
#
_cell.length_a   1.000
_cell.length_b   1.000
_cell.length_c   1.000
_cell.angle_alpha   90.00
_cell.angle_beta   90.00
_cell.angle_gamma   90.00
#
_symmetry.space_group_name_H-M   'P 1'
#
loop_
_entity.id
_entity.type
_entity.pdbx_description
1 polymer ?
#
loop_
_entity_poly.entity_id
_entity_poly.type
_entity_poly.pdbx_seq_one_letter_code
_entity_poly.pdbx_strand_id
1 'polypeptide(L)'
;MCGITGFTGHGTKSNGLAMMRSLFHRGPDADGFWMQHDPILFMGHQRLSILDHDGGAQPMWSDDHRLCVVFNGEIYNHLQLRKSLINKGFTFRSDHSDTEVLLYAYRQWGMDMPEQLNGMWAFAILDLDRTCLFLSRDRFGQKPLYYSFQNQVFAFSSELKSIIQHPGIHANISKKALMKYYAYGYIPAPYSLYETIYKLPAGHNLWIDYRSLSHKKWAYWDYEINFHAKKIRFHKNNSRIGQNNLWTL
;
A
#
# COMPACT_ATOMS: atom_id res chain seq x y z
N MET A 1 15.30 2.92 3.60
CA MET A 1 13.85 3.17 3.54
C MET A 1 13.17 1.83 3.43
N CYS A 2 12.21 1.47 4.27
CA CYS A 2 11.58 0.15 4.24
C CYS A 2 11.10 -0.32 2.85
N GLY A 3 10.91 -1.63 2.71
CA GLY A 3 10.33 -2.28 1.54
C GLY A 3 9.10 -3.09 1.94
N ILE A 4 8.03 -2.98 1.16
CA ILE A 4 6.81 -3.80 1.31
C ILE A 4 6.60 -4.65 0.07
N THR A 5 6.05 -5.85 0.26
CA THR A 5 5.65 -6.75 -0.82
C THR A 5 4.48 -7.64 -0.39
N GLY A 6 3.71 -8.13 -1.35
CA GLY A 6 2.67 -9.11 -1.08
C GLY A 6 2.00 -9.63 -2.33
N PHE A 7 1.24 -10.70 -2.19
CA PHE A 7 0.45 -11.27 -3.27
C PHE A 7 -0.76 -12.08 -2.77
N THR A 8 -1.71 -12.34 -3.67
CA THR A 8 -2.83 -13.26 -3.48
C THR A 8 -3.22 -13.93 -4.79
N GLY A 9 -4.00 -15.02 -4.71
CA GLY A 9 -4.36 -15.89 -5.83
C GLY A 9 -3.55 -17.19 -5.78
N HIS A 10 -2.53 -17.32 -6.60
CA HIS A 10 -1.60 -18.46 -6.59
C HIS A 10 -0.18 -18.06 -6.18
N GLY A 11 0.54 -18.97 -5.55
CA GLY A 11 1.94 -18.78 -5.17
C GLY A 11 2.31 -19.61 -3.94
N THR A 12 3.58 -19.62 -3.58
CA THR A 12 4.09 -20.37 -2.44
C THR A 12 4.83 -19.45 -1.46
N LYS A 13 5.11 -19.97 -0.26
CA LYS A 13 5.98 -19.30 0.71
C LYS A 13 7.33 -18.96 0.11
N SER A 14 7.91 -19.84 -0.71
CA SER A 14 9.22 -19.58 -1.34
C SER A 14 9.16 -18.44 -2.36
N ASN A 15 8.05 -18.30 -3.09
CA ASN A 15 7.84 -17.15 -3.97
C ASN A 15 7.79 -15.85 -3.17
N GLY A 16 7.02 -15.81 -2.08
CA GLY A 16 6.94 -14.63 -1.21
C GLY A 16 8.27 -14.25 -0.56
N LEU A 17 9.02 -15.23 -0.07
CA LEU A 17 10.36 -15.00 0.47
C LEU A 17 11.34 -14.50 -0.59
N ALA A 18 11.25 -14.97 -1.84
CA ALA A 18 12.08 -14.45 -2.94
C ALA A 18 11.75 -12.97 -3.23
N MET A 19 10.46 -12.62 -3.30
CA MET A 19 10.03 -11.22 -3.44
C MET A 19 10.56 -10.34 -2.29
N MET A 20 10.47 -10.82 -1.05
CA MET A 20 10.91 -10.08 0.14
C MET A 20 12.43 -9.94 0.21
N ARG A 21 13.21 -10.99 -0.10
CA ARG A 21 14.68 -10.95 -0.14
C ARG A 21 15.22 -9.96 -1.17
N SER A 22 14.54 -9.82 -2.30
CA SER A 22 14.88 -8.81 -3.31
C SER A 22 14.80 -7.38 -2.77
N LEU A 23 14.07 -7.14 -1.68
CA LEU A 23 13.97 -5.84 -1.02
C LEU A 23 14.96 -5.64 0.14
N PHE A 24 15.88 -6.58 0.41
CA PHE A 24 16.79 -6.50 1.57
C PHE A 24 17.56 -5.17 1.65
N HIS A 25 18.03 -4.64 0.51
CA HIS A 25 18.77 -3.37 0.44
C HIS A 25 17.96 -2.15 0.90
N ARG A 26 16.63 -2.26 0.96
CA ARG A 26 15.74 -1.19 1.43
C ARG A 26 15.76 -1.09 2.96
N GLY A 27 15.83 -2.24 3.63
CA GLY A 27 15.69 -2.35 5.07
C GLY A 27 16.42 -3.58 5.62
N PRO A 28 17.73 -3.47 5.87
CA PRO A 28 18.55 -4.58 6.34
C PRO A 28 18.44 -4.85 7.85
N ASP A 29 17.73 -4.01 8.61
CA ASP A 29 17.78 -4.05 10.08
C ASP A 29 16.82 -5.07 10.69
N ALA A 30 15.66 -5.29 10.04
CA ALA A 30 14.73 -6.34 10.42
C ALA A 30 13.83 -6.72 9.24
N ASP A 31 13.31 -7.93 9.25
CA ASP A 31 12.34 -8.41 8.27
C ASP A 31 11.17 -9.12 8.96
N GLY A 32 10.08 -9.29 8.22
CA GLY A 32 8.94 -10.05 8.69
C GLY A 32 7.99 -10.39 7.55
N PHE A 33 7.30 -11.52 7.69
CA PHE A 33 6.26 -11.91 6.76
C PHE A 33 5.12 -12.65 7.46
N TRP A 34 3.98 -12.67 6.80
CA TRP A 34 2.85 -13.50 7.15
C TRP A 34 2.32 -14.17 5.88
N MET A 35 1.86 -15.42 6.02
CA MET A 35 1.24 -16.17 4.94
C MET A 35 0.02 -16.95 5.43
N GLN A 36 -1.05 -16.88 4.66
CA GLN A 36 -2.19 -17.79 4.73
C GLN A 36 -2.22 -18.67 3.49
N HIS A 37 -2.67 -19.91 3.65
CA HIS A 37 -2.68 -20.92 2.57
C HIS A 37 -4.03 -21.06 1.87
N ASP A 38 -5.13 -20.68 2.51
CA ASP A 38 -6.46 -20.73 1.92
C ASP A 38 -7.35 -19.54 2.36
N PRO A 39 -7.68 -18.59 1.46
CA PRO A 39 -7.00 -18.38 0.19
C PRO A 39 -5.52 -18.02 0.41
N ILE A 40 -4.71 -18.17 -0.64
CA ILE A 40 -3.29 -17.81 -0.57
C ILE A 40 -3.16 -16.29 -0.43
N LEU A 41 -2.52 -15.86 0.65
CA LEU A 41 -2.17 -14.47 0.93
C LEU A 41 -0.76 -14.43 1.48
N PHE A 42 0.05 -13.49 0.98
CA PHE A 42 1.38 -13.22 1.51
C PHE A 42 1.57 -11.73 1.73
N MET A 43 2.07 -11.35 2.90
CA MET A 43 2.42 -9.99 3.28
C MET A 43 3.85 -10.00 3.81
N GLY A 44 4.73 -9.16 3.27
CA GLY A 44 6.14 -9.11 3.64
C GLY A 44 6.68 -7.70 3.77
N HIS A 45 7.62 -7.51 4.68
CA HIS A 45 8.23 -6.23 5.00
C HIS A 45 9.74 -6.37 5.26
N GLN A 46 10.51 -5.39 4.80
CA GLN A 46 11.93 -5.17 5.08
C GLN A 46 12.08 -3.81 5.74
N ARG A 47 12.65 -3.76 6.94
CA ARG A 47 12.69 -2.58 7.82
C ARG A 47 14.07 -1.92 7.79
N LEU A 48 14.08 -0.62 7.55
CA LEU A 48 15.21 0.23 7.95
C LEU A 48 14.77 0.97 9.21
N SER A 49 15.47 0.74 10.32
CA SER A 49 15.25 1.41 11.59
C SER A 49 16.03 2.73 11.60
N ILE A 50 15.34 3.84 11.30
CA ILE A 50 15.96 5.18 11.33
C ILE A 50 15.78 5.81 12.72
N LEU A 51 14.61 5.63 13.33
CA LEU A 51 14.26 6.10 14.68
C LEU A 51 13.33 5.04 15.31
N ASP A 52 13.72 4.56 16.49
CA ASP A 52 13.03 3.61 17.38
C ASP A 52 13.11 2.09 17.07
N HIS A 53 13.47 1.29 18.08
CA HIS A 53 13.90 -0.09 17.91
C HIS A 53 12.76 -1.12 18.04
N ASP A 54 11.74 -0.94 18.89
CA ASP A 54 10.96 -2.10 19.34
C ASP A 54 9.45 -2.10 19.01
N GLY A 55 8.81 -0.95 18.73
CA GLY A 55 7.34 -0.86 18.57
C GLY A 55 6.77 -1.01 17.15
N GLY A 56 7.58 -1.38 16.16
CA GLY A 56 7.27 -1.22 14.73
C GLY A 56 7.42 -2.47 13.86
N ALA A 57 7.42 -3.66 14.46
CA ALA A 57 7.54 -4.91 13.70
C ALA A 57 6.36 -5.08 12.72
N GLN A 58 6.66 -5.51 11.50
CA GLN A 58 5.68 -5.66 10.42
C GLN A 58 5.88 -6.99 9.68
N PRO A 59 4.81 -7.64 9.16
CA PRO A 59 3.42 -7.16 9.12
C PRO A 59 2.80 -7.00 10.52
N MET A 60 2.15 -5.86 10.77
CA MET A 60 1.57 -5.54 12.07
C MET A 60 0.09 -5.91 12.08
N TRP A 61 -0.34 -6.63 13.11
CA TRP A 61 -1.72 -7.07 13.29
C TRP A 61 -2.46 -6.22 14.33
N SER A 62 -3.75 -6.00 14.11
CA SER A 62 -4.67 -5.53 15.16
C SER A 62 -4.83 -6.56 16.27
N ASP A 63 -5.31 -6.15 17.44
CA ASP A 63 -5.42 -7.01 18.63
C ASP A 63 -6.29 -8.25 18.42
N ASP A 64 -7.34 -8.10 17.61
CA ASP A 64 -8.26 -9.17 17.22
C ASP A 64 -7.79 -9.99 16.02
N HIS A 65 -6.59 -9.71 15.49
CA HIS A 65 -6.02 -10.36 14.31
C HIS A 65 -6.93 -10.32 13.07
N ARG A 66 -7.76 -9.28 12.94
CA ARG A 66 -8.64 -9.08 11.77
C ARG A 66 -8.07 -8.14 10.72
N LEU A 67 -7.19 -7.22 11.12
CA LEU A 67 -6.50 -6.28 10.24
C LEU A 67 -4.98 -6.52 10.30
N CYS A 68 -4.33 -6.48 9.13
CA CYS A 68 -2.88 -6.58 9.02
C CYS A 68 -2.34 -5.49 8.09
N VAL A 69 -1.26 -4.82 8.47
CA VAL A 69 -0.65 -3.77 7.67
C VAL A 69 0.82 -4.06 7.36
N VAL A 70 1.21 -3.79 6.12
CA VAL A 70 2.60 -3.51 5.74
C VAL A 70 2.70 -2.09 5.21
N PHE A 71 3.74 -1.37 5.61
CA PHE A 71 3.86 0.07 5.46
C PHE A 71 5.31 0.47 5.25
N ASN A 72 5.55 1.27 4.21
CA ASN A 72 6.79 1.99 3.96
C ASN A 72 6.46 3.47 3.90
N GLY A 73 6.92 4.25 4.88
CA GLY A 73 6.54 5.65 5.01
C GLY A 73 6.75 6.18 6.41
N GLU A 74 6.24 7.39 6.62
CA GLU A 74 6.14 8.07 7.91
C GLU A 74 4.83 8.86 7.93
N ILE A 75 4.04 8.72 8.99
CA ILE A 75 2.85 9.54 9.22
C ILE A 75 3.19 10.66 10.20
N TYR A 76 3.45 11.86 9.68
CA TYR A 76 3.89 13.01 10.47
C TYR A 76 2.87 13.45 11.52
N ASN A 77 1.57 13.29 11.25
CA ASN A 77 0.51 13.63 12.19
C ASN A 77 0.06 12.44 13.08
N HIS A 78 0.86 11.37 13.20
CA HIS A 78 0.48 10.17 13.96
C HIS A 78 0.13 10.47 15.43
N LEU A 79 0.85 11.36 16.12
CA LEU A 79 0.54 11.75 17.50
C LEU A 79 -0.83 12.43 17.63
N GLN A 80 -1.19 13.29 16.67
CA GLN A 80 -2.48 13.95 16.63
C GLN A 80 -3.60 12.93 16.37
N LEU A 81 -3.40 12.06 15.38
CA LEU A 81 -4.36 11.00 15.04
C LEU A 81 -4.55 10.04 16.20
N ARG A 82 -3.46 9.62 16.87
CA ARG A 82 -3.49 8.78 18.07
C ARG A 82 -4.35 9.40 19.16
N LYS A 83 -4.14 10.68 19.51
CA LYS A 83 -4.99 11.38 20.49
C LYS A 83 -6.46 11.38 20.06
N SER A 84 -6.75 11.64 18.79
CA SER A 84 -8.13 11.58 18.28
C SER A 84 -8.74 10.19 18.35
N LEU A 85 -7.96 9.13 18.13
CA LEU A 85 -8.41 7.74 18.17
C LEU A 85 -8.61 7.28 19.63
N ILE A 86 -7.73 7.67 20.56
CA ILE A 86 -7.92 7.42 22.00
C ILE A 86 -9.24 8.03 22.48
N ASN A 87 -9.53 9.28 22.08
CA ASN A 87 -10.80 9.93 22.40
C ASN A 87 -12.04 9.24 21.78
N LYS A 88 -11.83 8.38 20.79
CA LYS A 88 -12.88 7.55 20.16
C LYS A 88 -12.96 6.14 20.77
N GLY A 89 -12.15 5.85 21.80
CA GLY A 89 -12.18 4.58 22.53
C GLY A 89 -11.14 3.55 22.08
N PHE A 90 -10.18 3.90 21.22
CA PHE A 90 -9.10 2.98 20.85
C PHE A 90 -7.97 2.98 21.90
N THR A 91 -7.50 1.79 22.25
CA THR A 91 -6.32 1.60 23.12
C THR A 91 -5.15 1.18 22.26
N PHE A 92 -4.00 1.84 22.41
CA PHE A 92 -2.77 1.52 21.68
C PHE A 92 -1.80 0.73 22.55
N ARG A 93 -1.07 -0.22 21.95
CA ARG A 93 -0.04 -1.00 22.62
C ARG A 93 1.34 -0.37 22.54
N SER A 94 1.65 0.22 21.38
CA SER A 94 2.90 0.96 21.20
C SER A 94 2.77 2.37 21.77
N ASP A 95 3.87 2.98 22.17
CA ASP A 95 3.88 4.37 22.66
C ASP A 95 3.70 5.38 21.50
N HIS A 96 4.51 5.26 20.44
CA HIS A 96 4.56 6.22 19.32
C HIS A 96 4.62 5.59 17.93
N SER A 97 4.23 4.32 17.75
CA SER A 97 4.24 3.69 16.42
C SER A 97 3.18 4.32 15.52
N ASP A 98 3.61 4.87 14.38
CA ASP A 98 2.72 5.37 13.33
C ASP A 98 2.04 4.24 12.55
N THR A 99 2.65 3.06 12.51
CA THR A 99 2.10 1.86 11.88
C THR A 99 0.83 1.40 12.61
N GLU A 100 0.81 1.44 13.94
CA GLU A 100 -0.37 1.09 14.73
C GLU A 100 -1.51 2.12 14.52
N VAL A 101 -1.16 3.39 14.31
CA VAL A 101 -2.14 4.44 13.96
C VAL A 101 -2.85 4.11 12.65
N LEU A 102 -2.18 3.51 11.65
CA LEU A 102 -2.83 3.10 10.40
C LEU A 102 -3.94 2.06 10.63
N LEU A 103 -3.71 1.06 11.49
CA LEU A 103 -4.69 0.02 11.77
C LEU A 103 -5.97 0.59 12.38
N TYR A 104 -5.84 1.43 13.42
CA TYR A 104 -7.00 2.03 14.07
C TYR A 104 -7.64 3.14 13.23
N ALA A 105 -6.84 3.89 12.44
CA ALA A 105 -7.38 4.85 11.47
C ALA A 105 -8.25 4.14 10.41
N TYR A 106 -7.78 3.01 9.87
CA TYR A 106 -8.58 2.20 8.95
C TYR A 106 -9.81 1.61 9.63
N ARG A 107 -9.71 1.14 10.87
CA ARG A 107 -10.88 0.67 11.63
C ARG A 107 -11.92 1.77 11.84
N GLN A 108 -11.48 3.00 12.10
CA GLN A 108 -12.36 4.15 12.36
C GLN A 108 -12.96 4.78 11.09
N TRP A 109 -12.18 4.92 10.04
CA TRP A 109 -12.55 5.70 8.83
C TRP A 109 -12.60 4.85 7.56
N GLY A 110 -12.29 3.56 7.63
CA GLY A 110 -12.25 2.66 6.48
C GLY A 110 -11.27 3.15 5.40
N MET A 111 -11.68 3.01 4.15
CA MET A 111 -10.86 3.37 2.99
C MET A 111 -10.72 4.89 2.76
N ASP A 112 -11.44 5.70 3.54
CA ASP A 112 -11.34 7.17 3.54
C ASP A 112 -10.24 7.66 4.50
N MET A 113 -9.63 6.76 5.28
CA MET A 113 -8.54 7.09 6.20
C MET A 113 -7.36 7.86 5.57
N PRO A 114 -6.98 7.70 4.28
CA PRO A 114 -5.87 8.46 3.68
C PRO A 114 -6.11 9.98 3.70
N GLU A 115 -7.36 10.43 3.76
CA GLU A 115 -7.67 11.86 3.87
C GLU A 115 -7.24 12.48 5.19
N GLN A 116 -7.17 11.67 6.26
CA GLN A 116 -6.78 12.10 7.61
C GLN A 116 -5.25 12.09 7.80
N LEU A 117 -4.52 11.41 6.91
CA LEU A 117 -3.09 11.27 7.01
C LEU A 117 -2.36 12.52 6.53
N ASN A 118 -1.30 12.89 7.21
CA ASN A 118 -0.25 13.79 6.73
C ASN A 118 1.08 13.05 6.83
N GLY A 119 1.80 12.92 5.72
CA GLY A 119 2.97 12.04 5.66
C GLY A 119 3.38 11.69 4.24
N MET A 120 4.31 10.75 4.17
CA MET A 120 4.72 10.05 2.95
C MET A 120 4.50 8.55 3.17
N TRP A 121 3.87 7.86 2.23
CA TRP A 121 3.49 6.45 2.45
C TRP A 121 3.25 5.67 1.17
N ALA A 122 3.57 4.39 1.29
CA ALA A 122 2.95 3.31 0.56
C ALA A 122 2.59 2.24 1.59
N PHE A 123 1.32 1.86 1.69
CA PHE A 123 0.89 0.77 2.56
C PHE A 123 -0.04 -0.20 1.84
N ALA A 124 -0.16 -1.40 2.41
CA ALA A 124 -1.21 -2.35 2.12
C ALA A 124 -1.82 -2.83 3.44
N ILE A 125 -3.14 -2.74 3.55
CA ILE A 125 -3.93 -3.26 4.67
C ILE A 125 -4.72 -4.46 4.18
N LEU A 126 -4.52 -5.61 4.80
CA LEU A 126 -5.38 -6.79 4.69
C LEU A 126 -6.50 -6.67 5.72
N ASP A 127 -7.73 -6.78 5.24
CA ASP A 127 -8.95 -6.75 6.03
C ASP A 127 -9.71 -8.07 5.83
N LEU A 128 -9.67 -8.92 6.86
CA LEU A 128 -10.28 -10.25 6.83
C LEU A 128 -11.81 -10.21 6.97
N ASP A 129 -12.36 -9.13 7.53
CA ASP A 129 -13.81 -8.96 7.66
C ASP A 129 -14.43 -8.56 6.32
N ARG A 130 -13.75 -7.66 5.59
CA ARG A 130 -14.20 -7.19 4.27
C ARG A 130 -13.65 -7.99 3.10
N THR A 131 -12.88 -9.04 3.37
CA THR A 131 -12.23 -9.89 2.36
C THR A 131 -11.43 -9.07 1.35
N CYS A 132 -10.63 -8.10 1.80
CA CYS A 132 -9.93 -7.21 0.88
C CYS A 132 -8.49 -6.87 1.25
N LEU A 133 -7.73 -6.50 0.21
CA LEU A 133 -6.48 -5.77 0.31
C LEU A 133 -6.75 -4.31 -0.09
N PHE A 134 -6.42 -3.38 0.80
CA PHE A 134 -6.51 -1.95 0.57
C PHE A 134 -5.12 -1.33 0.52
N LEU A 135 -4.73 -0.83 -0.63
CA LEU A 135 -3.45 -0.17 -0.87
C LEU A 135 -3.66 1.33 -1.02
N SER A 136 -2.73 2.12 -0.49
CA SER A 136 -2.72 3.57 -0.66
C SER A 136 -1.30 4.07 -0.90
N ARG A 137 -1.19 5.09 -1.76
CA ARG A 137 0.04 5.84 -2.00
C ARG A 137 -0.19 7.31 -1.69
N ASP A 138 0.79 7.95 -1.06
CA ASP A 138 0.69 9.34 -0.61
C ASP A 138 0.42 10.34 -1.73
N ARG A 139 -0.04 11.54 -1.33
CA ARG A 139 -0.49 12.63 -2.20
C ARG A 139 0.49 12.98 -3.33
N PHE A 140 1.79 12.91 -3.06
CA PHE A 140 2.83 13.24 -4.03
C PHE A 140 3.60 12.00 -4.53
N GLY A 141 3.23 10.81 -4.07
CA GLY A 141 3.84 9.55 -4.48
C GLY A 141 5.29 9.43 -4.06
N GLN A 142 5.67 9.96 -2.89
CA GLN A 142 7.05 9.92 -2.39
C GLN A 142 7.56 8.49 -2.23
N LYS A 143 6.73 7.58 -1.68
CA LYS A 143 7.10 6.17 -1.54
C LYS A 143 6.63 5.37 -2.77
N PRO A 144 7.48 4.53 -3.38
CA PRO A 144 7.09 3.77 -4.56
C PRO A 144 6.12 2.64 -4.18
N LEU A 145 5.13 2.41 -5.04
CA LEU A 145 4.22 1.27 -4.96
C LEU A 145 3.87 0.79 -6.36
N TYR A 146 4.29 -0.42 -6.67
CA TYR A 146 4.00 -1.12 -7.92
C TYR A 146 3.03 -2.25 -7.67
N TYR A 147 2.26 -2.61 -8.70
CA TYR A 147 1.33 -3.74 -8.64
C TYR A 147 1.11 -4.37 -10.02
N SER A 148 0.58 -5.59 -10.03
CA SER A 148 0.26 -6.34 -11.24
C SER A 148 -0.93 -7.27 -11.00
N PHE A 149 -1.74 -7.47 -12.05
CA PHE A 149 -2.78 -8.49 -12.13
C PHE A 149 -2.48 -9.38 -13.34
N GLN A 150 -1.99 -10.59 -13.11
CA GLN A 150 -1.62 -11.54 -14.17
C GLN A 150 -1.89 -12.96 -13.68
N ASN A 151 -2.31 -13.86 -14.57
CA ASN A 151 -2.39 -15.31 -14.29
C ASN A 151 -3.14 -15.66 -12.98
N GLN A 152 -4.25 -14.99 -12.70
CA GLN A 152 -4.99 -15.11 -11.44
C GLN A 152 -4.14 -14.83 -10.18
N VAL A 153 -3.21 -13.90 -10.29
CA VAL A 153 -2.38 -13.38 -9.21
C VAL A 153 -2.49 -11.87 -9.18
N PHE A 154 -2.77 -11.33 -8.01
CA PHE A 154 -2.47 -9.95 -7.69
C PHE A 154 -1.18 -9.90 -6.89
N ALA A 155 -0.22 -9.06 -7.29
CA ALA A 155 1.02 -8.84 -6.56
C ALA A 155 1.33 -7.35 -6.44
N PHE A 156 1.90 -6.93 -5.32
CA PHE A 156 2.38 -5.55 -5.09
C PHE A 156 3.78 -5.54 -4.47
N SER A 157 4.53 -4.47 -4.70
CA SER A 157 5.83 -4.26 -4.06
C SER A 157 6.31 -2.81 -4.15
N SER A 158 7.25 -2.43 -3.28
CA SER A 158 7.99 -1.18 -3.38
C SER A 158 8.89 -1.09 -4.62
N GLU A 159 9.34 -2.21 -5.19
CA GLU A 159 10.24 -2.22 -6.35
C GLU A 159 9.87 -3.30 -7.38
N LEU A 160 10.12 -2.99 -8.66
CA LEU A 160 9.86 -3.90 -9.77
C LEU A 160 10.61 -5.23 -9.64
N LYS A 161 11.87 -5.19 -9.21
CA LYS A 161 12.72 -6.39 -9.04
C LYS A 161 12.20 -7.39 -8.00
N SER A 162 11.29 -6.96 -7.13
CA SER A 162 10.63 -7.81 -6.14
C SER A 162 9.36 -8.43 -6.72
N ILE A 163 8.50 -7.67 -7.40
CA ILE A 163 7.31 -8.20 -8.07
C ILE A 163 7.63 -9.33 -9.05
N ILE A 164 8.70 -9.16 -9.85
CA ILE A 164 9.08 -10.13 -10.89
C ILE A 164 9.67 -11.42 -10.34
N GLN A 165 9.89 -11.53 -9.03
CA GLN A 165 10.26 -12.81 -8.40
C GLN A 165 9.08 -13.78 -8.31
N HIS A 166 7.85 -13.28 -8.47
CA HIS A 166 6.66 -14.12 -8.44
C HIS A 166 6.48 -14.82 -9.80
N PRO A 167 6.39 -16.16 -9.86
CA PRO A 167 6.36 -16.91 -11.14
C PRO A 167 5.12 -16.60 -11.99
N GLY A 168 4.01 -16.18 -11.37
CA GLY A 168 2.82 -15.74 -12.08
C GLY A 168 2.93 -14.37 -12.76
N ILE A 169 4.03 -13.63 -12.58
CA ILE A 169 4.19 -12.27 -13.08
C ILE A 169 5.27 -12.23 -14.17
N HIS A 170 4.86 -11.90 -15.40
CA HIS A 170 5.79 -11.78 -16.52
C HIS A 170 6.28 -10.33 -16.65
N ALA A 171 7.54 -10.18 -17.03
CA ALA A 171 8.28 -8.91 -17.03
C ALA A 171 8.69 -8.46 -18.44
N ASN A 172 7.72 -8.33 -19.35
CA ASN A 172 7.98 -7.86 -20.71
C ASN A 172 8.26 -6.36 -20.71
N ILE A 173 9.42 -5.95 -21.22
CA ILE A 173 9.83 -4.54 -21.30
C ILE A 173 8.85 -3.77 -22.20
N SER A 174 8.34 -2.64 -21.71
CA SER A 174 7.44 -1.79 -22.48
C SER A 174 8.20 -0.80 -23.33
N LYS A 175 8.04 -0.89 -24.66
CA LYS A 175 8.57 0.10 -25.60
C LYS A 175 8.02 1.49 -25.30
N LYS A 176 6.75 1.60 -24.94
CA LYS A 176 6.09 2.85 -24.55
C LYS A 176 6.72 3.44 -23.28
N ALA A 177 7.04 2.61 -22.30
CA ALA A 177 7.71 3.07 -21.09
C ALA A 177 9.14 3.56 -21.37
N LEU A 178 9.89 2.86 -22.22
CA LEU A 178 11.21 3.30 -22.66
C LEU A 178 11.16 4.65 -23.39
N MET A 179 10.20 4.84 -24.29
CA MET A 179 10.00 6.13 -24.97
C MET A 179 9.75 7.26 -23.97
N LYS A 180 8.94 7.02 -22.93
CA LYS A 180 8.70 8.00 -21.86
C LYS A 180 9.96 8.27 -21.04
N TYR A 181 10.74 7.24 -20.73
CA TYR A 181 12.01 7.39 -20.05
C TYR A 181 12.99 8.26 -20.84
N TYR A 182 13.17 8.00 -22.14
CA TYR A 182 14.02 8.83 -22.99
C TYR A 182 13.50 10.26 -23.17
N ALA A 183 12.18 10.46 -23.17
CA ALA A 183 11.59 11.79 -23.31
C ALA A 183 11.66 12.63 -22.02
N TYR A 184 11.48 12.01 -20.85
CA TYR A 184 11.29 12.73 -19.58
C TYR A 184 12.40 12.50 -18.54
N GLY A 185 13.32 11.56 -18.77
CA GLY A 185 14.30 11.10 -17.77
C GLY A 185 13.72 10.18 -16.69
N TYR A 186 12.41 9.89 -16.73
CA TYR A 186 11.74 8.97 -15.81
C TYR A 186 10.48 8.36 -16.46
N ILE A 187 9.95 7.30 -15.85
CA ILE A 187 8.69 6.66 -16.29
C ILE A 187 7.55 7.16 -15.39
N PRO A 188 6.61 7.98 -15.89
CA PRO A 188 5.51 8.50 -15.09
C PRO A 188 4.48 7.41 -14.77
N ALA A 189 3.80 7.53 -13.63
CA ALA A 189 2.63 6.71 -13.35
C ALA A 189 1.53 6.96 -14.42
N PRO A 190 0.70 5.96 -14.76
CA PRO A 190 0.63 4.62 -14.16
C PRO A 190 1.68 3.62 -14.71
N TYR A 191 2.57 4.06 -15.61
CA TYR A 191 3.51 3.16 -16.28
C TYR A 191 4.66 2.74 -15.35
N SER A 192 5.19 1.55 -15.61
CA SER A 192 6.49 1.09 -15.11
C SER A 192 7.36 0.65 -16.30
N LEU A 193 8.54 0.08 -16.04
CA LEU A 193 9.41 -0.46 -17.10
C LEU A 193 8.72 -1.60 -17.88
N TYR A 194 7.79 -2.31 -17.26
CA TYR A 194 7.14 -3.48 -17.84
C TYR A 194 5.69 -3.20 -18.26
N GLU A 195 5.22 -3.84 -19.32
CA GLU A 195 3.88 -3.64 -19.91
C GLU A 195 2.74 -3.89 -18.92
N THR A 196 2.85 -4.97 -18.13
CA THR A 196 1.78 -5.49 -17.27
C THR A 196 2.02 -5.25 -15.78
N ILE A 197 3.02 -4.43 -15.45
CA ILE A 197 3.29 -3.99 -14.07
C ILE A 197 3.08 -2.48 -14.01
N TYR A 198 2.24 -2.04 -13.10
CA TYR A 198 1.79 -0.67 -12.99
C TYR A 198 2.39 -0.01 -11.75
N LYS A 199 2.62 1.30 -11.85
CA LYS A 199 2.96 2.15 -10.72
C LYS A 199 1.67 2.79 -10.21
N LEU A 200 1.28 2.57 -8.95
CA LEU A 200 0.10 3.22 -8.39
C LEU A 200 0.32 4.73 -8.43
N PRO A 201 -0.56 5.54 -9.06
CA PRO A 201 -0.34 6.99 -9.12
C PRO A 201 -0.33 7.64 -7.73
N ALA A 202 0.24 8.84 -7.64
CA ALA A 202 0.20 9.64 -6.42
C ALA A 202 -1.25 9.99 -6.04
N GLY A 203 -1.57 10.07 -4.76
CA GLY A 203 -2.92 10.41 -4.28
C GLY A 203 -3.99 9.37 -4.62
N HIS A 204 -3.59 8.12 -4.90
CA HIS A 204 -4.50 7.05 -5.28
C HIS A 204 -4.56 5.91 -4.27
N ASN A 205 -5.73 5.29 -4.23
CA ASN A 205 -6.02 4.04 -3.55
C ASN A 205 -6.27 2.93 -4.58
N LEU A 206 -6.02 1.70 -4.15
CA LEU A 206 -6.38 0.48 -4.87
C LEU A 206 -7.00 -0.51 -3.88
N TRP A 207 -8.23 -0.90 -4.12
CA TRP A 207 -8.94 -1.96 -3.42
C TRP A 207 -8.96 -3.21 -4.27
N ILE A 208 -8.77 -4.36 -3.63
CA ILE A 208 -8.83 -5.69 -4.23
C ILE A 208 -9.62 -6.61 -3.31
N ASP A 209 -10.62 -7.30 -3.84
CA ASP A 209 -11.15 -8.52 -3.21
C ASP A 209 -10.13 -9.65 -3.46
N TYR A 210 -9.52 -10.15 -2.39
CA TYR A 210 -8.42 -11.11 -2.54
C TYR A 210 -8.87 -12.54 -2.91
N ARG A 211 -10.18 -12.82 -2.93
CA ARG A 211 -10.73 -14.10 -3.39
C ARG A 211 -11.10 -14.03 -4.86
N SER A 212 -11.83 -12.99 -5.26
CA SER A 212 -12.31 -12.84 -6.64
C SER A 212 -11.32 -12.11 -7.57
N LEU A 213 -10.32 -11.43 -7.00
CA LEU A 213 -9.41 -10.51 -7.68
C LEU A 213 -10.09 -9.33 -8.37
N SER A 214 -11.38 -9.09 -8.05
CA SER A 214 -12.06 -7.86 -8.44
C SER A 214 -11.37 -6.68 -7.77
N HIS A 215 -11.22 -5.57 -8.49
CA HIS A 215 -10.44 -4.46 -8.00
C HIS A 215 -10.99 -3.12 -8.47
N LYS A 216 -10.70 -2.08 -7.69
CA LYS A 216 -11.05 -0.70 -7.98
C LYS A 216 -9.90 0.21 -7.60
N LYS A 217 -9.51 1.08 -8.52
CA LYS A 217 -8.52 2.13 -8.29
C LYS A 217 -9.21 3.50 -8.37
N TRP A 218 -8.91 4.40 -7.44
CA TRP A 218 -9.45 5.76 -7.47
C TRP A 218 -8.46 6.76 -6.87
N ALA A 219 -8.56 8.01 -7.28
CA ALA A 219 -7.87 9.12 -6.64
C ALA A 219 -8.65 9.53 -5.39
N TYR A 220 -8.00 9.60 -4.22
CA TYR A 220 -8.59 10.21 -3.01
C TYR A 220 -8.15 11.68 -2.87
N TRP A 221 -7.08 12.07 -3.57
CA TRP A 221 -6.52 13.41 -3.54
C TRP A 221 -5.97 13.80 -4.90
N ASP A 222 -6.14 15.07 -5.26
CA ASP A 222 -5.58 15.66 -6.47
C ASP A 222 -5.22 17.14 -6.25
N TYR A 223 -4.45 17.72 -7.16
CA TYR A 223 -4.10 19.14 -7.14
C TYR A 223 -4.30 19.78 -8.51
N GLU A 224 -4.63 21.06 -8.48
CA GLU A 224 -4.78 21.88 -9.67
C GLU A 224 -3.82 23.06 -9.60
N ILE A 225 -2.98 23.21 -10.62
CA ILE A 225 -2.08 24.36 -10.76
C ILE A 225 -2.81 25.43 -11.57
N ASN A 226 -3.19 26.53 -10.93
CA ASN A 226 -3.78 27.68 -11.62
C ASN A 226 -2.67 28.71 -11.95
N PHE A 227 -2.23 28.70 -13.21
CA PHE A 227 -1.16 29.56 -13.70
C PHE A 227 -1.50 31.06 -13.69
N HIS A 228 -2.80 31.41 -13.78
CA HIS A 228 -3.24 32.81 -13.75
C HIS A 228 -3.29 33.40 -12.34
N ALA A 229 -3.55 32.57 -11.33
CA ALA A 229 -3.67 33.01 -9.94
C ALA A 229 -2.34 32.94 -9.15
N LYS A 230 -1.25 32.39 -9.72
CA LYS A 230 -0.04 31.98 -8.98
C LYS A 230 -0.37 31.20 -7.69
N LYS A 231 -1.41 30.36 -7.72
CA LYS A 231 -1.91 29.59 -6.57
C LYS A 231 -2.14 28.14 -6.96
N ILE A 232 -1.76 27.21 -6.08
CA ILE A 232 -2.07 25.78 -6.19
C ILE A 232 -3.32 25.51 -5.34
N ARG A 233 -4.31 24.82 -5.90
CA ARG A 233 -5.51 24.34 -5.18
C ARG A 233 -5.42 22.83 -4.97
N PHE A 234 -5.88 22.37 -3.82
CA PHE A 234 -5.91 20.96 -3.46
C PHE A 234 -7.36 20.49 -3.36
N HIS A 235 -7.68 19.36 -3.99
CA HIS A 235 -9.01 18.81 -4.07
C HIS A 235 -9.09 17.47 -3.35
N LYS A 236 -10.19 17.25 -2.63
CA LYS A 236 -10.59 15.92 -2.16
C LYS A 236 -11.53 15.31 -3.18
N ASN A 237 -11.20 14.14 -3.70
CA ASN A 237 -12.05 13.48 -4.67
C ASN A 237 -13.09 12.62 -3.94
N ASN A 238 -14.31 13.14 -3.84
CA ASN A 238 -15.47 12.42 -3.31
C ASN A 238 -16.01 11.37 -4.31
N SER A 239 -15.16 10.51 -4.87
CA SER A 239 -15.63 9.31 -5.56
C SER A 239 -16.10 8.32 -4.50
N ARG A 240 -17.25 8.61 -3.88
CA ARG A 240 -17.86 7.80 -2.82
C ARG A 240 -17.91 6.35 -3.29
N ILE A 241 -17.47 5.42 -2.45
CA ILE A 241 -18.05 4.08 -2.45
C ILE A 241 -19.52 4.34 -2.13
N GLY A 242 -20.41 4.10 -3.09
CA GLY A 242 -21.82 4.14 -2.82
C GLY A 242 -22.10 3.22 -1.64
N GLN A 243 -22.58 3.77 -0.53
CA GLN A 243 -23.31 3.04 0.51
C GLN A 243 -24.68 2.56 0.00
N ASN A 244 -24.87 2.42 -1.32
CA ASN A 244 -26.12 1.96 -1.89
C ASN A 244 -25.98 0.50 -2.29
N ASN A 245 -26.57 -0.33 -1.44
CA ASN A 245 -27.11 -1.65 -1.71
C ASN A 245 -26.10 -2.74 -2.07
N LEU A 246 -25.67 -3.48 -1.03
CA LEU A 246 -25.76 -4.94 -0.94
C LEU A 246 -25.52 -5.32 0.53
N TRP A 247 -26.45 -4.90 1.39
CA TRP A 247 -26.71 -5.58 2.66
C TRP A 247 -28.03 -6.32 2.46
N THR A 248 -27.97 -7.62 2.21
CA THR A 248 -29.11 -8.53 2.41
C THR A 248 -28.57 -9.96 2.48
N LEU A 249 -28.60 -10.48 3.71
CA LEU A 249 -28.40 -11.85 4.19
C LEU A 249 -27.09 -12.57 3.85
#